data_AF-A0A7W7VYM7-F1
#
_entry.id   AF-A0A7W7VYM7-F1
#
_cell.length_a   1.000
_cell.length_b   1.000
_cell.length_c   1.000
_cell.angle_alpha   90.00
_cell.angle_beta   90.00
_cell.angle_gamma   90.00
#
_symmetry.space_group_name_H-M   'P 1'
#
loop_
_entity.id
_entity.type
_entity.pdbx_description
1 polymer ?
#
loop_
_entity_poly.entity_id
_entity_poly.type
_entity_poly.pdbx_seq_one_letter_code
_entity_poly.pdbx_strand_id
1 'polypeptide(L)'
;MTLATSTLQQTVAPDAHALPEQPAERPAPQLPEVDGLRLAARSTPAQAGATDGGDWYDVIALPDGRCALSIGDVEGHDAAAAATMRWVRTALRTFARTGAEPGQVLSATNSLLDSLGITLLTTCTYIVLDLERRELTTATAGHVPAVLGLTDGGTRLLAPAPGLPLGVLPDTEYPQETQSLAGVDSLALLTDGLLEGPELPLDSGLQGARTAVGQATGPDPEQLANALVAAAAVIDQQDDATVLAVCLTR
;
A
#
# COMPACT_ATOMS: atom_id res chain seq x y z
N MET A 1 19.96 -46.88 -60.78
CA MET A 1 20.46 -47.82 -59.76
C MET A 1 21.01 -47.00 -58.62
N THR A 2 20.38 -47.14 -57.46
CA THR A 2 20.37 -46.24 -56.31
C THR A 2 21.66 -46.30 -55.49
N LEU A 3 22.19 -45.13 -55.12
CA LEU A 3 23.17 -44.96 -54.04
C LEU A 3 22.41 -44.65 -52.75
N ALA A 4 22.75 -45.31 -51.64
CA ALA A 4 22.74 -44.70 -50.32
C ALA A 4 23.49 -45.56 -49.29
N THR A 5 24.45 -44.90 -48.66
CA THR A 5 25.40 -45.32 -47.64
C THR A 5 24.70 -45.50 -46.29
N SER A 6 25.07 -46.55 -45.56
CA SER A 6 24.66 -46.79 -44.16
C SER A 6 25.62 -46.08 -43.21
N THR A 7 25.12 -45.34 -42.22
CA THR A 7 25.89 -44.92 -41.05
C THR A 7 24.95 -44.86 -39.84
N LEU A 8 25.35 -45.58 -38.79
CA LEU A 8 24.62 -45.82 -37.55
C LEU A 8 24.59 -44.59 -36.63
N GLN A 9 23.50 -44.53 -35.86
CA GLN A 9 23.12 -43.56 -34.83
C GLN A 9 24.21 -43.23 -33.79
N GLN A 10 24.36 -41.93 -33.51
CA GLN A 10 24.69 -41.42 -32.18
C GLN A 10 23.49 -40.61 -31.66
N THR A 11 22.93 -41.07 -30.54
CA THR A 11 21.84 -40.40 -29.81
C THR A 11 22.44 -39.28 -28.97
N VAL A 12 22.16 -38.02 -29.32
CA VAL A 12 22.39 -36.86 -28.44
C VAL A 12 21.11 -36.65 -27.64
N ALA A 13 21.20 -36.78 -26.32
CA ALA A 13 20.10 -36.41 -25.42
C ALA A 13 19.85 -34.90 -25.51
N PRO A 14 18.58 -34.42 -25.48
CA PRO A 14 18.33 -32.99 -25.41
C PRO A 14 18.77 -32.48 -24.04
N ASP A 15 19.65 -31.46 -24.06
CA ASP A 15 20.01 -30.69 -22.88
C ASP A 15 18.72 -30.20 -22.19
N ALA A 16 18.58 -30.56 -20.92
CA ALA A 16 17.56 -30.00 -20.07
C ALA A 16 17.82 -28.49 -19.99
N HIS A 17 16.97 -27.70 -20.64
CA HIS A 17 16.95 -26.26 -20.42
C HIS A 17 16.72 -26.02 -18.92
N ALA A 18 17.80 -25.61 -18.23
CA ALA A 18 17.70 -25.03 -16.91
C ALA A 18 16.68 -23.88 -17.02
N LEU A 19 15.62 -23.95 -16.20
CA LEU A 19 14.71 -22.83 -16.03
C LEU A 19 15.53 -21.58 -15.68
N PRO A 20 15.21 -20.40 -16.23
CA PRO A 20 15.89 -19.17 -15.85
C PRO A 20 15.81 -19.02 -14.32
N GLU A 21 16.96 -18.67 -13.74
CA GLU A 21 17.10 -18.35 -12.32
C GLU A 21 15.97 -17.40 -11.88
N GLN A 22 15.47 -17.62 -10.66
CA GLN A 22 14.39 -16.85 -10.05
C GLN A 22 14.59 -15.35 -10.26
N PRO A 23 13.53 -14.56 -10.53
CA PRO A 23 13.69 -13.14 -10.74
C PRO A 23 14.28 -12.52 -9.46
N ALA A 24 15.37 -11.78 -9.65
CA ALA A 24 15.97 -10.96 -8.62
C ALA A 24 14.88 -10.16 -7.89
N GLU A 25 14.96 -10.15 -6.56
CA GLU A 25 14.13 -9.32 -5.67
C GLU A 25 14.00 -7.91 -6.28
N ARG A 26 12.79 -7.56 -6.72
CA ARG A 26 12.55 -6.27 -7.38
C ARG A 26 12.87 -5.18 -6.35
N PRO A 27 13.78 -4.22 -6.64
CA PRO A 27 14.02 -3.13 -5.73
C PRO A 27 12.69 -2.43 -5.45
N ALA A 28 12.39 -2.20 -4.17
CA ALA A 28 11.23 -1.44 -3.76
C ALA A 28 11.21 -0.11 -4.55
N PRO A 29 10.04 0.33 -5.05
CA PRO A 29 9.97 1.58 -5.78
C PRO A 29 10.56 2.71 -4.93
N GLN A 30 11.49 3.48 -5.51
CA GLN A 30 12.15 4.56 -4.79
C GLN A 30 11.10 5.61 -4.41
N LEU A 31 10.95 5.84 -3.11
CA LEU A 31 10.07 6.86 -2.57
C LEU A 31 10.59 8.25 -2.96
N PRO A 32 9.71 9.21 -3.30
CA PRO A 32 10.14 10.56 -3.62
C PRO A 32 10.74 11.24 -2.37
N GLU A 33 11.71 12.12 -2.58
CA GLU A 33 12.14 13.04 -1.54
C GLU A 33 11.08 14.14 -1.38
N VAL A 34 10.61 14.34 -0.15
CA VAL A 34 9.62 15.37 0.19
C VAL A 34 10.16 16.16 1.37
N ASP A 35 10.34 17.47 1.19
CA ASP A 35 10.80 18.35 2.25
C ASP A 35 9.89 18.24 3.47
N GLY A 36 10.47 18.08 4.66
CA GLY A 36 9.71 17.90 5.89
C GLY A 36 9.31 16.45 6.21
N LEU A 37 9.57 15.47 5.32
CA LEU A 37 9.23 14.07 5.53
C LEU A 37 10.44 13.14 5.34
N ARG A 38 10.49 12.10 6.16
CA ARG A 38 11.30 10.90 5.93
C ARG A 38 10.37 9.71 5.74
N LEU A 39 10.60 8.91 4.71
CA LEU A 39 9.67 7.88 4.26
C LEU A 39 10.37 6.52 4.19
N ALA A 40 9.65 5.47 4.55
CA ALA A 40 10.04 4.09 4.30
C ALA A 40 8.79 3.27 4.01
N ALA A 41 8.93 2.22 3.20
CA ALA A 41 7.84 1.32 2.92
C ALA A 41 8.33 -0.13 2.88
N ARG A 42 7.42 -1.06 3.19
CA ARG A 42 7.62 -2.51 3.07
C ARG A 42 6.34 -3.11 2.52
N SER A 43 6.50 -4.09 1.64
CA SER A 43 5.42 -4.92 1.14
C SER A 43 5.91 -6.36 1.12
N THR A 44 5.21 -7.24 1.83
CA THR A 44 5.46 -8.67 1.86
C THR A 44 4.28 -9.35 1.15
N PRO A 45 4.52 -10.09 0.05
CA PRO A 45 3.45 -10.80 -0.64
C PRO A 45 3.02 -12.06 0.14
N ALA A 46 1.73 -12.38 0.07
CA ALA A 46 1.12 -13.58 0.67
C ALA A 46 1.74 -14.88 0.15
N GLN A 47 2.05 -14.93 -1.15
CA GLN A 47 2.56 -16.13 -1.83
C GLN A 47 4.01 -15.95 -2.22
N ALA A 48 4.87 -16.87 -1.78
CA ALA A 48 6.27 -16.92 -2.16
C ALA A 48 6.41 -17.04 -3.70
N GLY A 49 6.97 -16.01 -4.33
CA GLY A 49 7.16 -15.94 -5.79
C GLY A 49 6.05 -15.22 -6.56
N ALA A 50 4.99 -14.71 -5.90
CA ALA A 50 4.06 -13.77 -6.51
C ALA A 50 4.76 -12.44 -6.81
N THR A 51 4.57 -11.90 -8.02
CA THR A 51 5.32 -10.72 -8.48
C THR A 51 4.53 -9.41 -8.35
N ASP A 52 3.20 -9.47 -8.29
CA ASP A 52 2.32 -8.32 -8.08
C ASP A 52 1.11 -8.75 -7.23
N GLY A 53 0.93 -8.12 -6.06
CA GLY A 53 -0.20 -8.31 -5.15
C GLY A 53 -1.34 -7.32 -5.37
N GLY A 54 -2.39 -7.43 -4.54
CA GLY A 54 -3.54 -6.50 -4.49
C GLY A 54 -3.21 -5.20 -3.77
N ASP A 55 -2.30 -5.28 -2.80
CA ASP A 55 -1.80 -4.19 -1.98
C ASP A 55 -1.04 -3.11 -2.76
N TRP A 56 -1.21 -1.84 -2.35
CA TRP A 56 -0.31 -0.77 -2.77
C TRP A 56 -0.11 0.30 -1.71
N TYR A 57 0.96 1.06 -1.88
CA TYR A 57 1.15 2.37 -1.30
C TYR A 57 1.60 3.38 -2.36
N ASP A 58 1.44 4.66 -2.06
CA ASP A 58 1.93 5.74 -2.89
C ASP A 58 2.22 7.03 -2.14
N VAL A 59 3.18 7.79 -2.65
CA VAL A 59 3.53 9.13 -2.19
C VAL A 59 3.62 10.05 -3.41
N ILE A 60 2.85 11.13 -3.38
CA ILE A 60 2.61 11.99 -4.53
C ILE A 60 2.88 13.44 -4.12
N ALA A 61 3.94 14.03 -4.67
CA ALA A 61 4.14 15.48 -4.56
C ALA A 61 3.05 16.21 -5.35
N LEU A 62 2.31 17.09 -4.68
CA LEU A 62 1.22 17.86 -5.30
C LEU A 62 1.75 19.17 -5.89
N PRO A 63 1.08 19.73 -6.93
CA PRO A 63 1.55 20.95 -7.61
C PRO A 63 1.65 22.19 -6.71
N ASP A 64 0.94 22.21 -5.58
CA ASP A 64 0.91 23.31 -4.62
C ASP A 64 1.89 23.15 -3.46
N GLY A 65 2.77 22.14 -3.51
CA GLY A 65 3.77 21.87 -2.48
C GLY A 65 3.29 20.97 -1.35
N ARG A 66 2.01 20.60 -1.31
CA ARG A 66 1.50 19.57 -0.38
C ARG A 66 1.95 18.17 -0.81
N CYS A 67 1.79 17.20 0.07
CA CYS A 67 2.12 15.80 -0.20
C CYS A 67 0.88 14.92 -0.02
N ALA A 68 0.52 14.11 -1.02
CA ALA A 68 -0.52 13.11 -0.87
C ALA A 68 0.08 11.72 -0.61
N LEU A 69 -0.56 10.97 0.28
CA LEU A 69 -0.27 9.58 0.59
C LEU A 69 -1.50 8.76 0.21
N SER A 70 -1.30 7.59 -0.39
CA SER A 70 -2.37 6.62 -0.56
C SER A 70 -1.89 5.25 -0.15
N ILE A 71 -2.77 4.47 0.45
CA ILE A 71 -2.58 3.04 0.69
C ILE A 71 -3.91 2.34 0.44
N GLY A 72 -3.86 1.07 0.09
CA GLY A 72 -5.07 0.28 0.02
C GLY A 72 -4.78 -1.15 -0.41
N ASP A 73 -5.85 -1.90 -0.53
CA ASP A 73 -5.85 -3.30 -0.93
C ASP A 73 -7.04 -3.60 -1.85
N VAL A 74 -6.81 -4.44 -2.85
CA VAL A 74 -7.81 -4.95 -3.78
C VAL A 74 -8.12 -6.38 -3.40
N GLU A 75 -9.40 -6.74 -3.32
CA GLU A 75 -9.78 -8.10 -2.99
C GLU A 75 -9.13 -9.14 -3.94
N GLY A 76 -8.50 -10.15 -3.34
CA GLY A 76 -7.79 -11.19 -4.05
C GLY A 76 -6.35 -10.81 -4.42
N HIS A 77 -5.59 -11.79 -4.91
CA HIS A 77 -4.14 -11.66 -5.12
C HIS A 77 -3.72 -12.16 -6.51
N ASP A 78 -4.66 -12.15 -7.47
CA ASP A 78 -4.44 -12.67 -8.82
C ASP A 78 -4.10 -11.56 -9.83
N ALA A 79 -3.96 -11.93 -11.10
CA ALA A 79 -3.63 -10.98 -12.16
C ALA A 79 -4.71 -9.88 -12.35
N ALA A 80 -5.98 -10.17 -12.01
CA ALA A 80 -7.07 -9.20 -12.08
C ALA A 80 -6.99 -8.20 -10.91
N ALA A 81 -6.68 -8.67 -9.70
CA ALA A 81 -6.41 -7.82 -8.55
C ALA A 81 -5.22 -6.88 -8.82
N ALA A 82 -4.09 -7.43 -9.27
CA ALA A 82 -2.92 -6.64 -9.65
C ALA A 82 -3.20 -5.61 -10.76
N ALA A 83 -4.05 -5.94 -11.73
CA ALA A 83 -4.47 -5.01 -12.77
C ALA A 83 -5.37 -3.88 -12.22
N THR A 84 -6.31 -4.23 -11.35
CA THR A 84 -7.20 -3.27 -10.68
C THR A 84 -6.42 -2.33 -9.77
N MET A 85 -5.48 -2.85 -8.98
CA MET A 85 -4.58 -2.03 -8.16
C MET A 85 -3.83 -1.00 -9.02
N ARG A 86 -3.28 -1.42 -10.17
CA ARG A 86 -2.62 -0.50 -11.10
C ARG A 86 -3.56 0.59 -11.63
N TRP A 87 -4.81 0.24 -11.94
CA TRP A 87 -5.82 1.21 -12.35
C TRP A 87 -6.13 2.21 -11.24
N VAL A 88 -6.42 1.72 -10.03
CA VAL A 88 -6.73 2.55 -8.85
C VAL A 88 -5.57 3.49 -8.55
N ARG A 89 -4.35 2.96 -8.43
CA ARG A 89 -3.16 3.77 -8.15
C ARG A 89 -2.91 4.83 -9.23
N THR A 90 -3.10 4.49 -10.51
CA THR A 90 -2.95 5.44 -11.62
C THR A 90 -4.03 6.52 -11.57
N ALA A 91 -5.27 6.16 -11.26
CA ALA A 91 -6.39 7.08 -11.13
C ALA A 91 -6.17 8.07 -9.98
N LEU A 92 -5.81 7.56 -8.79
CA LEU A 92 -5.48 8.38 -7.62
C LEU A 92 -4.38 9.39 -7.97
N ARG A 93 -3.26 8.94 -8.57
CA ARG A 93 -2.18 9.83 -9.04
C ARG A 93 -2.66 10.89 -10.03
N THR A 94 -3.57 10.52 -10.93
CA THR A 94 -4.08 11.42 -11.98
C THR A 94 -4.97 12.49 -11.36
N PHE A 95 -5.94 12.10 -10.54
CA PHE A 95 -6.88 13.03 -9.91
C PHE A 95 -6.22 13.88 -8.82
N ALA A 96 -5.22 13.36 -8.10
CA ALA A 96 -4.41 14.13 -7.15
C ALA A 96 -3.83 15.40 -7.76
N ARG A 97 -3.37 15.33 -9.03
CA ARG A 97 -2.73 16.46 -9.73
C ARG A 97 -3.72 17.53 -10.19
N THR A 98 -5.03 17.32 -10.05
CA THR A 98 -6.06 18.30 -10.40
C THR A 98 -6.29 19.34 -9.30
N GLY A 99 -5.73 19.13 -8.10
CA GLY A 99 -6.00 19.96 -6.92
C GLY A 99 -7.32 19.62 -6.23
N ALA A 100 -7.97 18.52 -6.62
CA ALA A 100 -9.17 18.01 -5.97
C ALA A 100 -8.90 17.59 -4.52
N GLU A 101 -9.92 17.76 -3.67
CA GLU A 101 -9.87 17.36 -2.27
C GLU A 101 -9.96 15.83 -2.10
N PRO A 102 -9.47 15.25 -0.98
CA PRO A 102 -9.42 13.79 -0.79
C PRO A 102 -10.69 13.02 -1.12
N GLY A 103 -11.86 13.50 -0.67
CA GLY A 103 -13.13 12.84 -0.96
C GLY A 103 -13.49 12.85 -2.45
N GLN A 104 -13.14 13.93 -3.16
CA GLN A 104 -13.36 14.06 -4.60
C GLN A 104 -12.43 13.15 -5.39
N VAL A 105 -11.18 12.99 -4.95
CA VAL A 105 -10.22 12.06 -5.55
C VAL A 105 -10.72 10.62 -5.46
N LEU A 106 -11.22 10.20 -4.29
CA LEU A 106 -11.81 8.87 -4.13
C LEU A 106 -13.09 8.70 -4.97
N SER A 107 -13.98 9.69 -4.97
CA SER A 107 -15.21 9.65 -5.76
C SER A 107 -14.93 9.51 -7.25
N ALA A 108 -14.01 10.31 -7.79
CA ALA A 108 -13.61 10.26 -9.20
C ALA A 108 -12.92 8.93 -9.56
N THR A 109 -12.12 8.39 -8.64
CA THR A 109 -11.51 7.06 -8.80
C THR A 109 -12.58 5.97 -8.86
N ASN A 110 -13.56 6.01 -7.96
CA ASN A 110 -14.66 5.06 -7.92
C ASN A 110 -15.50 5.09 -9.20
N SER A 111 -15.85 6.28 -9.70
CA SER A 111 -16.58 6.42 -10.96
C SER A 111 -15.76 5.93 -12.16
N LEU A 112 -14.43 6.06 -12.15
CA LEU A 112 -13.58 5.50 -13.19
C LEU A 112 -13.64 3.96 -13.19
N LEU A 113 -13.56 3.31 -12.02
CA LEU A 113 -13.66 1.85 -11.92
C LEU A 113 -14.98 1.34 -12.51
N ASP A 114 -16.09 1.98 -12.17
CA ASP A 114 -17.41 1.67 -12.76
C ASP A 114 -17.41 1.82 -14.28
N SER A 115 -16.87 2.92 -14.80
CA SER A 115 -16.78 3.16 -16.25
C SER A 115 -15.95 2.11 -17.00
N LEU A 116 -14.99 1.49 -16.31
CA LEU A 116 -14.15 0.41 -16.81
C LEU A 116 -14.78 -0.98 -16.61
N GLY A 117 -15.94 -1.07 -15.95
CA GLY A 117 -16.61 -2.32 -15.60
C GLY A 117 -15.85 -3.14 -14.56
N ILE A 118 -15.00 -2.51 -13.74
CA ILE A 118 -14.24 -3.17 -12.68
C ILE A 118 -15.12 -3.29 -11.45
N THR A 119 -15.36 -4.52 -11.01
CA THR A 119 -16.25 -4.84 -9.87
C THR A 119 -15.51 -5.35 -8.64
N LEU A 120 -14.17 -5.46 -8.70
CA LEU A 120 -13.39 -5.92 -7.55
C LEU A 120 -13.43 -4.88 -6.44
N LEU A 121 -13.79 -5.31 -5.24
CA LEU A 121 -13.79 -4.48 -4.05
C LEU A 121 -12.38 -3.98 -3.77
N THR A 122 -12.24 -2.68 -3.52
CA THR A 122 -10.95 -2.08 -3.20
C THR A 122 -11.09 -1.17 -2.00
N THR A 123 -10.35 -1.47 -0.93
CA THR A 123 -10.25 -0.58 0.22
C THR A 123 -9.13 0.43 -0.02
N CYS A 124 -9.32 1.69 0.42
CA CYS A 124 -8.29 2.72 0.25
C CYS A 124 -8.38 3.80 1.31
N THR A 125 -7.24 4.28 1.78
CA THR A 125 -7.12 5.57 2.48
C THR A 125 -6.28 6.53 1.65
N TYR A 126 -6.81 7.75 1.45
CA TYR A 126 -6.12 8.83 0.75
C TYR A 126 -5.99 10.04 1.68
N ILE A 127 -4.75 10.50 1.86
CA ILE A 127 -4.37 11.55 2.80
C ILE A 127 -3.63 12.65 2.05
N VAL A 128 -3.93 13.91 2.37
CA VAL A 128 -3.13 15.07 1.96
C VAL A 128 -2.54 15.72 3.20
N LEU A 129 -1.21 15.85 3.20
CA LEU A 129 -0.42 16.54 4.21
C LEU A 129 -0.08 17.95 3.74
N ASP A 130 -0.47 18.92 4.56
CA ASP A 130 -0.01 20.31 4.47
C ASP A 130 0.96 20.57 5.63
N LEU A 131 2.25 20.54 5.32
CA LEU A 131 3.31 20.68 6.33
C LEU A 131 3.51 22.14 6.77
N GLU A 132 3.16 23.10 5.91
CA GLU A 132 3.23 24.53 6.24
C GLU A 132 2.13 24.89 7.25
N ARG A 133 0.89 24.46 6.99
CA ARG A 133 -0.25 24.68 7.89
C ARG A 133 -0.29 23.70 9.05
N ARG A 134 0.50 22.62 8.99
CA ARG A 134 0.46 21.48 9.92
C ARG A 134 -0.95 20.87 10.00
N GLU A 135 -1.52 20.60 8.84
CA GLU A 135 -2.84 20.00 8.70
C GLU A 135 -2.75 18.70 7.89
N LEU A 136 -3.61 17.76 8.23
CA LEU A 136 -3.82 16.52 7.50
C LEU A 136 -5.30 16.46 7.11
N THR A 137 -5.58 16.27 5.82
CA THR A 137 -6.95 16.00 5.34
C THR A 137 -7.01 14.59 4.79
N THR A 138 -8.01 13.81 5.19
CA THR A 138 -8.13 12.39 4.85
C THR A 138 -9.53 12.06 4.36
N ALA A 139 -9.63 11.08 3.47
CA ALA A 139 -10.85 10.36 3.14
C ALA A 139 -10.53 8.86 3.04
N THR A 140 -11.51 8.01 3.37
CA THR A 140 -11.33 6.55 3.33
C THR A 140 -12.49 5.84 2.65
N ALA A 141 -12.15 4.81 1.87
CA ALA A 141 -13.04 3.83 1.28
C ALA A 141 -12.87 2.49 2.03
N GLY A 142 -13.45 2.41 3.23
CA GLY A 142 -13.52 1.18 4.02
C GLY A 142 -12.18 0.60 4.50
N HIS A 143 -11.09 1.37 4.48
CA HIS A 143 -9.76 0.85 4.81
C HIS A 143 -9.45 0.93 6.31
N VAL A 144 -8.47 0.16 6.77
CA VAL A 144 -8.06 0.14 8.18
C VAL A 144 -7.52 1.50 8.65
N PRO A 145 -7.69 1.88 9.94
CA PRO A 145 -7.19 3.14 10.45
C PRO A 145 -5.66 3.26 10.38
N ALA A 146 -5.16 4.44 10.00
CA ALA A 146 -3.74 4.75 10.14
C ALA A 146 -3.39 5.07 11.61
N VAL A 147 -2.15 4.78 12.00
CA VAL A 147 -1.67 5.07 13.36
C VAL A 147 -0.77 6.31 13.34
N LEU A 148 -1.13 7.31 14.14
CA LEU A 148 -0.35 8.53 14.35
C LEU A 148 0.50 8.38 15.62
N GLY A 149 1.81 8.53 15.48
CA GLY A 149 2.73 8.66 16.61
C GLY A 149 2.81 10.10 17.09
N LEU A 150 2.89 10.26 18.41
CA LEU A 150 2.92 11.55 19.08
C LEU A 150 4.29 11.78 19.74
N THR A 151 4.70 13.04 19.79
CA THR A 151 5.98 13.45 20.38
C THR A 151 6.16 13.14 21.87
N ASP A 152 5.08 12.79 22.58
CA ASP A 152 5.09 12.36 23.98
C ASP A 152 5.15 10.83 24.15
N GLY A 153 5.30 10.08 23.05
CA GLY A 153 5.27 8.62 23.00
C GLY A 153 3.87 8.02 22.94
N GLY A 154 2.83 8.86 22.93
CA GLY A 154 1.45 8.41 22.73
C GLY A 154 1.15 8.04 21.28
N THR A 155 0.00 7.41 21.06
CA THR A 155 -0.53 7.16 19.71
C THR A 155 -2.01 7.48 19.59
N ARG A 156 -2.41 7.93 18.40
CA ARG A 156 -3.79 8.21 18.03
C ARG A 156 -4.14 7.49 16.74
N LEU A 157 -5.38 7.06 16.59
CA LEU A 157 -5.87 6.51 15.33
C LEU A 157 -6.42 7.63 14.46
N LEU A 158 -6.08 7.58 13.18
CA LEU A 158 -6.74 8.35 12.13
C LEU A 158 -7.84 7.46 11.53
N ALA A 159 -9.05 7.62 12.04
CA ALA A 159 -10.23 6.83 11.67
C ALA A 159 -11.38 7.77 11.26
N PRO A 160 -11.33 8.35 10.04
CA PRO A 160 -12.41 9.20 9.55
C PRO A 160 -13.69 8.39 9.35
N ALA A 161 -14.82 9.08 9.15
CA ALA A 161 -16.09 8.41 8.83
C ALA A 161 -15.91 7.47 7.61
N PRO A 162 -16.27 6.19 7.71
CA PRO A 162 -15.96 5.22 6.67
C PRO A 162 -16.86 5.44 5.44
N GLY A 163 -16.24 5.52 4.25
CA GLY A 163 -16.93 5.33 2.98
C GLY A 163 -17.02 3.84 2.60
N LEU A 164 -17.88 3.49 1.64
CA LEU A 164 -17.92 2.13 1.08
C LEU A 164 -16.62 1.83 0.29
N PRO A 165 -16.13 0.59 0.29
CA PRO A 165 -15.04 0.21 -0.63
C PRO A 165 -15.32 0.66 -2.07
N LEU A 166 -14.26 1.03 -2.79
CA LEU A 166 -14.38 1.39 -4.20
C LEU A 166 -14.91 0.17 -4.97
N GLY A 167 -15.69 0.42 -6.02
CA GLY A 167 -16.33 -0.62 -6.84
C GLY A 167 -17.68 -1.14 -6.32
N VAL A 168 -18.11 -0.73 -5.12
CA VAL A 168 -19.41 -1.17 -4.55
C VAL A 168 -20.60 -0.44 -5.17
N LEU A 169 -20.58 0.90 -5.14
CA LEU A 169 -21.63 1.75 -5.70
C LEU A 169 -20.98 2.95 -6.43
N PRO A 170 -21.26 3.18 -7.72
CA PRO A 170 -20.55 4.18 -8.54
C PRO A 170 -20.63 5.62 -8.02
N ASP A 171 -21.80 6.01 -7.50
CA ASP A 171 -22.09 7.38 -7.03
C ASP A 171 -21.79 7.56 -5.52
N THR A 172 -20.90 6.74 -4.95
CA THR A 172 -20.52 6.86 -3.54
C THR A 172 -19.74 8.16 -3.31
N GLU A 173 -20.25 8.99 -2.39
CA GLU A 173 -19.51 10.13 -1.86
C GLU A 173 -18.65 9.69 -0.67
N TYR A 174 -17.43 10.21 -0.63
CA TYR A 174 -16.46 9.91 0.41
C TYR A 174 -16.28 11.12 1.34
N PRO A 175 -16.76 11.06 2.59
CA PRO A 175 -16.54 12.14 3.55
C PRO A 175 -15.06 12.37 3.78
N GLN A 176 -14.67 13.63 3.93
CA GLN A 176 -13.32 14.00 4.30
C GLN A 176 -13.27 14.66 5.67
N GLU A 177 -12.15 14.48 6.35
CA GLU A 177 -11.88 15.06 7.66
C GLU A 177 -10.51 15.73 7.67
N THR A 178 -10.44 16.94 8.23
CA THR A 178 -9.19 17.67 8.44
C THR A 178 -8.84 17.69 9.92
N GLN A 179 -7.60 17.36 10.26
CA GLN A 179 -7.09 17.33 11.61
C GLN A 179 -5.72 18.03 11.69
N SER A 180 -5.40 18.58 12.86
CA SER A 180 -4.08 19.16 13.09
C SER A 180 -3.01 18.08 13.23
N LEU A 181 -1.84 18.32 12.64
CA LEU A 181 -0.60 17.58 12.85
C LEU A 181 0.16 18.06 14.09
N ALA A 182 -0.38 18.98 14.89
CA ALA A 182 0.27 19.43 16.12
C ALA A 182 0.55 18.24 17.07
N GLY A 183 1.81 18.11 17.51
CA GLY A 183 2.25 17.01 18.38
C GLY A 183 2.42 15.66 17.68
N VAL A 184 2.09 15.53 16.39
CA VAL A 184 2.35 14.34 15.57
C VAL A 184 3.80 14.38 15.07
N ASP A 185 4.51 13.26 15.20
CA ASP A 185 5.87 13.08 14.65
C ASP A 185 5.97 11.95 13.62
N SER A 186 4.96 11.07 13.56
CA SER A 186 4.96 9.95 12.63
C SER A 186 3.56 9.49 12.27
N LEU A 187 3.45 8.87 11.09
CA LEU A 187 2.26 8.20 10.59
C LEU A 187 2.65 6.83 10.06
N ALA A 188 1.88 5.81 10.43
CA ALA A 188 1.96 4.48 9.86
C ALA A 188 0.63 4.17 9.15
N LEU A 189 0.70 4.06 7.84
CA LEU A 189 -0.37 3.57 6.98
C LEU A 189 -0.13 2.07 6.77
N LEU A 190 -1.17 1.26 6.93
CA LEU A 190 -1.09 -0.20 7.05
C LEU A 190 -2.19 -0.83 6.20
N THR A 191 -1.94 -1.99 5.60
CA THR A 191 -2.99 -2.89 5.12
C THR A 191 -3.35 -3.92 6.18
N ASP A 192 -4.47 -4.61 6.03
CA ASP A 192 -4.98 -5.59 6.99
C ASP A 192 -4.10 -6.83 7.11
N GLY A 193 -3.32 -7.20 6.08
CA GLY A 193 -2.31 -8.26 6.19
C GLY A 193 -1.19 -8.00 7.22
N LEU A 194 -1.09 -6.77 7.76
CA LEU A 194 -0.24 -6.46 8.93
C LEU A 194 -0.98 -6.57 10.28
N LEU A 195 -2.30 -6.64 10.26
CA LEU A 195 -3.17 -6.48 11.43
C LEU A 195 -4.03 -7.71 11.71
N GLU A 196 -4.28 -8.55 10.72
CA GLU A 196 -5.11 -9.74 10.81
C GLU A 196 -4.31 -11.01 10.52
N GLY A 197 -4.66 -12.07 11.23
CA GLY A 197 -4.15 -13.42 10.99
C GLY A 197 -5.20 -14.43 11.40
N PRO A 198 -5.00 -15.73 11.12
CA PRO A 198 -6.02 -16.77 11.34
C PRO A 198 -6.58 -16.81 12.77
N GLU A 199 -5.75 -16.48 13.77
CA GLU A 199 -6.11 -16.45 15.19
C GLU A 199 -6.06 -15.04 15.80
N LEU A 200 -5.76 -14.00 15.00
CA LEU A 200 -5.60 -12.62 15.47
C LEU A 200 -6.66 -11.70 14.86
N PRO A 201 -7.64 -11.24 15.65
CA PRO A 201 -8.60 -10.23 15.21
C PRO A 201 -7.93 -8.88 14.92
N LEU A 202 -8.49 -8.13 13.97
CA LEU A 202 -8.03 -6.80 13.56
C LEU A 202 -7.71 -5.86 14.72
N ASP A 203 -8.61 -5.77 15.70
CA ASP A 203 -8.46 -4.87 16.85
C ASP A 203 -7.20 -5.19 17.68
N SER A 204 -6.86 -6.47 17.79
CA SER A 204 -5.66 -6.92 18.50
C SER A 204 -4.39 -6.56 17.72
N GLY A 205 -4.40 -6.76 16.39
CA GLY A 205 -3.29 -6.34 15.53
C GLY A 205 -3.10 -4.84 15.52
N LEU A 206 -4.19 -4.07 15.46
CA LEU A 206 -4.17 -2.62 15.52
C LEU A 206 -3.59 -2.13 16.85
N GLN A 207 -3.92 -2.77 17.97
CA GLN A 207 -3.31 -2.46 19.26
C GLN A 207 -1.81 -2.80 19.32
N GLY A 208 -1.39 -3.88 18.64
CA GLY A 208 0.02 -4.21 18.41
C GLY A 208 0.74 -3.12 17.62
N ALA A 209 0.16 -2.68 16.49
CA ALA A 209 0.70 -1.60 15.67
C ALA A 209 0.82 -0.28 16.44
N ARG A 210 -0.19 0.07 17.26
CA ARG A 210 -0.14 1.23 18.17
C ARG A 210 1.00 1.14 19.18
N THR A 211 1.27 -0.06 19.69
CA THR A 211 2.37 -0.28 20.62
C THR A 211 3.71 -0.11 19.92
N ALA A 212 3.88 -0.69 18.72
CA ALA A 212 5.10 -0.55 17.92
C ALA A 212 5.39 0.91 17.56
N VAL A 213 4.37 1.67 17.13
CA VAL A 213 4.51 3.10 16.81
C VAL A 213 4.88 3.91 18.05
N GLY A 214 4.23 3.69 19.20
CA GLY A 214 4.53 4.43 20.44
C GLY A 214 5.91 4.12 21.03
N GLN A 215 6.48 2.96 20.70
CA GLN A 215 7.83 2.54 21.12
C GLN A 215 8.92 2.95 20.12
N ALA A 216 8.57 3.34 18.90
CA ALA A 216 9.54 3.82 17.92
C ALA A 216 10.19 5.10 18.45
N THR A 217 11.53 5.12 18.49
CA THR A 217 12.28 6.26 19.02
C THR A 217 12.94 7.04 17.89
N GLY A 218 12.63 8.34 17.81
CA GLY A 218 13.21 9.25 16.83
C GLY A 218 12.61 9.15 15.42
N PRO A 219 12.98 10.06 14.51
CA PRO A 219 12.36 10.18 13.18
C PRO A 219 12.99 9.21 12.19
N ASP A 220 13.01 7.91 12.51
CA ASP A 220 13.54 6.86 11.63
C ASP A 220 12.41 5.99 11.05
N PRO A 221 11.96 6.29 9.81
CA PRO A 221 10.86 5.55 9.21
C PRO A 221 11.24 4.10 8.89
N GLU A 222 12.53 3.78 8.70
CA GLU A 222 12.97 2.41 8.43
C GLU A 222 12.81 1.54 9.67
N GLN A 223 13.20 2.06 10.83
CA GLN A 223 12.98 1.38 12.10
C GLN A 223 11.49 1.20 12.39
N LEU A 224 10.68 2.22 12.12
CA LEU A 224 9.23 2.15 12.29
C LEU A 224 8.60 1.08 11.39
N ALA A 225 8.92 1.08 10.09
CA ALA A 225 8.43 0.08 9.15
C ALA A 225 8.86 -1.35 9.55
N ASN A 226 10.12 -1.53 9.96
CA ASN A 226 10.62 -2.83 10.41
C ASN A 226 9.94 -3.29 11.70
N ALA A 227 9.66 -2.40 12.65
CA ALA A 227 8.95 -2.74 13.88
C ALA A 227 7.50 -3.20 13.61
N LEU A 228 6.82 -2.54 12.66
CA LEU A 228 5.47 -2.91 12.24
C LEU A 228 5.43 -4.26 11.52
N VAL A 229 6.36 -4.51 10.60
CA VAL A 229 6.50 -5.82 9.94
C VAL A 229 6.85 -6.92 10.95
N ALA A 230 7.74 -6.65 11.91
CA ALA A 230 8.10 -7.62 12.94
C ALA A 230 6.91 -7.97 13.86
N ALA A 231 6.04 -7.00 14.16
CA ALA A 231 4.80 -7.25 14.89
C ALA A 231 3.84 -8.16 14.08
N ALA A 232 3.77 -7.98 12.76
CA ALA A 232 2.97 -8.82 11.86
C ALA A 232 3.56 -10.22 11.60
N ALA A 233 4.88 -10.40 11.69
CA ALA A 233 5.48 -11.72 11.52
C ALA A 233 5.09 -12.72 12.63
N VAL A 234 4.59 -12.23 13.77
CA VAL A 234 4.15 -13.06 14.91
C VAL A 234 2.80 -13.74 14.64
N ILE A 235 2.04 -13.28 13.64
CA ILE A 235 0.60 -13.59 13.49
C ILE A 235 0.29 -14.56 12.34
N ASP A 236 1.30 -15.23 11.77
CA ASP A 236 1.19 -16.19 10.66
C ASP A 236 0.39 -15.65 9.47
N GLN A 237 0.84 -14.50 8.98
CA GLN A 237 0.29 -13.76 7.84
C GLN A 237 -0.04 -14.67 6.65
N GLN A 238 -1.27 -14.55 6.16
CA GLN A 238 -1.78 -15.28 4.99
C GLN A 238 -2.07 -14.38 3.80
N ASP A 239 -2.01 -13.05 3.98
CA ASP A 239 -2.34 -12.05 2.98
C ASP A 239 -1.17 -11.12 2.67
N ASP A 240 -1.29 -10.35 1.59
CA ASP A 240 -0.34 -9.31 1.25
C ASP A 240 -0.30 -8.27 2.38
N ALA A 241 0.89 -7.79 2.72
CA ALA A 241 1.07 -6.92 3.85
C ALA A 241 1.98 -5.75 3.54
N THR A 242 1.41 -4.55 3.67
CA THR A 242 2.03 -3.33 3.24
C THR A 242 1.98 -2.26 4.31
N VAL A 243 3.13 -1.63 4.57
CA VAL A 243 3.26 -0.46 5.43
C VAL A 243 3.93 0.67 4.68
N LEU A 244 3.40 1.88 4.86
CA LEU A 244 4.08 3.14 4.57
C LEU A 244 4.30 3.89 5.89
N ALA A 245 5.56 3.98 6.29
CA ALA A 245 6.02 4.70 7.47
C ALA A 245 6.49 6.11 7.07
N VAL A 246 5.94 7.11 7.74
CA VAL A 246 6.20 8.53 7.48
C VAL A 246 6.63 9.17 8.79
N CYS A 247 7.81 9.78 8.83
CA CYS A 247 8.27 10.59 9.95
C CYS A 247 8.33 12.05 9.54
N LEU A 248 7.76 12.94 10.36
CA LEU A 248 7.80 14.37 10.16
C LEU A 248 9.13 14.90 10.70
N THR A 249 9.90 15.59 9.86
CA THR A 249 11.08 16.34 10.32
C THR A 249 10.64 17.72 10.76
N ARG A 250 11.11 18.15 11.94
CA ARG A 250 10.84 19.48 12.49
C ARG A 250 11.56 20.58 11.71
#